data_AF-A0A930P8R2-F1
#
_entry.id   AF-A0A930P8R2-F1
#
_cell.length_a   1.000
_cell.length_b   1.000
_cell.length_c   1.000
_cell.angle_alpha   90.00
_cell.angle_beta   90.00
_cell.angle_gamma   90.00
#
_symmetry.space_group_name_H-M   'P 1'
#
loop_
_entity.id
_entity.type
_entity.pdbx_description
1 polymer ?
#
loop_
_entity_poly.entity_id
_entity_poly.type
_entity_poly.pdbx_seq_one_letter_code
_entity_poly.pdbx_strand_id
1 'polypeptide(L)'
;MVKHLHSVLTLVLGFFSVAASAQAPATVTKPDDGYYRIVNARQRTDGKQYVYVTGKIAAQPNATKAEATTLPGTVIHLKTAANSTNAGWLDVTTLRSQGVDVINGYLNPAIDKVEKALKDKLNEKLGAFTGSIAYGLFNTSVIGQWDLKMHLKPVKTSDGRDAHYAFAIVPSMQPICDFWQTYGIFAGSALNSYPNLKSALEANNPDKVWDEVLKLALAKIESSPYAGTDIANVVKRYINADRINQGQTYYLMSGGLKKITVANKAFDPANPTGTSHNEYDGALPKFDFVNNNTTDQWFGPELPVVKDAAMWILEKVDDTNYFGVKPSTNMRGRDGKYYTTLYVDFPFQIKSDVKAYTIEGVEAKNADGYYFAKVKKLAQQGDVVPAQTAVVLECNSTNPADNQLLPTGDENPVTSNNRLCGTFFGGTINGLTVKDGTERNVTRDNIRAFNINTADSRNPIGFYKLNNTVTTIPGNKAFLVLTNAEAQAKGFVLEFEDGGTTGIETIENSKHSTESGVYYDLQGRRVENPTRGVYIVNGKKVVIK
;
A
#
# COMPACT_ATOMS: atom_id res chain seq x y z
N MET A 1 11.23 -15.03 -6.88
CA MET A 1 11.39 -14.33 -5.58
C MET A 1 12.48 -13.27 -5.71
N VAL A 2 12.36 -12.44 -6.75
CA VAL A 2 13.34 -11.44 -7.22
C VAL A 2 12.50 -10.34 -7.88
N LYS A 3 12.92 -9.07 -7.78
CA LYS A 3 12.14 -7.81 -7.97
C LYS A 3 11.45 -7.35 -6.68
N HIS A 4 11.15 -6.05 -6.62
CA HIS A 4 10.49 -5.29 -5.52
C HIS A 4 11.41 -4.75 -4.42
N LEU A 5 12.37 -3.90 -4.82
CA LEU A 5 13.38 -3.31 -3.92
C LEU A 5 13.70 -1.84 -4.26
N HIS A 6 12.91 -0.88 -3.77
CA HIS A 6 13.14 0.57 -4.04
C HIS A 6 12.79 1.55 -2.90
N SER A 7 11.93 1.21 -1.92
CA SER A 7 11.41 2.20 -0.95
C SER A 7 12.06 2.15 0.44
N VAL A 8 13.06 1.29 0.68
CA VAL A 8 13.73 1.18 1.99
C VAL A 8 14.89 2.17 2.16
N LEU A 9 15.03 3.14 1.26
CA LEU A 9 15.97 4.25 1.46
C LEU A 9 15.55 5.10 2.67
N THR A 10 14.25 5.26 2.93
CA THR A 10 13.72 5.96 4.10
C THR A 10 14.12 5.31 5.42
N LEU A 11 14.25 3.97 5.48
CA LEU A 11 14.62 3.25 6.72
C LEU A 11 16.11 3.31 7.06
N VAL A 12 16.91 3.95 6.19
CA VAL A 12 18.38 3.98 6.25
C VAL A 12 18.87 5.43 6.22
N LEU A 13 18.15 6.32 5.54
CA LEU A 13 18.16 7.76 5.82
C LEU A 13 17.63 8.08 7.23
N GLY A 14 16.98 7.11 7.90
CA GLY A 14 16.63 7.11 9.33
C GLY A 14 17.84 7.05 10.30
N PHE A 15 19.07 7.21 9.82
CA PHE A 15 20.29 7.27 10.63
C PHE A 15 20.90 8.68 10.58
N PHE A 16 20.57 9.49 11.59
CA PHE A 16 21.16 10.81 11.93
C PHE A 16 20.73 11.99 10.98
N SER A 17 20.62 13.28 11.42
CA SER A 17 19.65 14.35 10.92
C SER A 17 19.87 15.90 11.11
N VAL A 18 21.06 16.54 11.24
CA VAL A 18 21.19 18.02 11.48
C VAL A 18 20.37 18.92 10.53
N ALA A 19 19.56 19.82 11.10
CA ALA A 19 18.86 20.91 10.40
C ALA A 19 19.73 22.15 10.10
N ALA A 20 19.44 22.84 8.99
CA ALA A 20 19.97 24.18 8.66
C ALA A 20 18.80 25.16 8.42
N SER A 21 18.84 26.32 9.08
CA SER A 21 17.75 27.31 9.04
C SER A 21 17.79 28.22 7.82
N ALA A 22 16.66 28.38 7.12
CA ALA A 22 16.47 29.47 6.17
C ALA A 22 15.00 29.96 6.14
N GLN A 23 14.84 31.20 6.63
CA GLN A 23 13.84 32.23 6.28
C GLN A 23 12.38 31.82 5.98
N ALA A 24 11.45 32.28 6.83
CA ALA A 24 10.03 31.97 6.76
C ALA A 24 9.29 32.65 5.57
N PRO A 25 8.48 31.88 4.82
CA PRO A 25 7.40 32.38 3.98
C PRO A 25 6.01 31.93 4.48
N ALA A 26 4.97 32.42 3.78
CA ALA A 26 3.53 32.23 3.97
C ALA A 26 3.04 30.98 4.72
N THR A 27 1.99 31.17 5.54
CA THR A 27 1.24 30.13 6.27
C THR A 27 0.89 28.94 5.36
N VAL A 28 1.46 27.78 5.67
CA VAL A 28 1.21 26.55 4.91
C VAL A 28 -0.21 26.05 5.13
N THR A 29 -0.96 25.91 4.03
CA THR A 29 -2.21 25.14 4.01
C THR A 29 -1.88 23.65 4.18
N LYS A 30 -1.99 23.16 5.41
CA LYS A 30 -1.82 21.73 5.73
C LYS A 30 -2.96 20.91 5.10
N PRO A 31 -2.71 19.74 4.49
CA PRO A 31 -3.79 18.81 4.13
C PRO A 31 -4.47 18.28 5.40
N ASP A 32 -5.78 18.06 5.33
CA ASP A 32 -6.53 17.43 6.41
C ASP A 32 -6.00 16.03 6.72
N ASP A 33 -6.29 15.56 7.92
CA ASP A 33 -6.19 14.14 8.26
C ASP A 33 -7.16 13.31 7.39
N GLY A 34 -6.71 12.19 6.83
CA GLY A 34 -7.56 11.29 6.03
C GLY A 34 -6.88 10.64 4.84
N TYR A 35 -7.69 10.20 3.88
CA TYR A 35 -7.25 9.35 2.77
C TYR A 35 -6.98 10.12 1.48
N TYR A 36 -5.84 9.83 0.87
CA TYR A 36 -5.35 10.46 -0.34
C TYR A 36 -4.79 9.41 -1.31
N ARG A 37 -4.75 9.76 -2.59
CA ARG A 37 -3.83 9.18 -3.55
C ARG A 37 -2.65 10.12 -3.72
N ILE A 38 -1.45 9.55 -3.76
CA ILE A 38 -0.22 10.30 -4.03
C ILE A 38 0.08 10.15 -5.53
N VAL A 39 0.13 11.29 -6.23
CA VAL A 39 0.25 11.34 -7.70
C VAL A 39 1.53 12.08 -8.06
N ASN A 40 2.39 11.51 -8.91
CA ASN A 40 3.55 12.26 -9.40
C ASN A 40 3.10 13.42 -10.30
N ALA A 41 3.62 14.62 -10.05
CA ALA A 41 3.18 15.81 -10.75
C ALA A 41 3.55 15.80 -12.25
N ARG A 42 4.64 15.13 -12.63
CA ARG A 42 5.02 14.94 -14.04
C ARG A 42 4.18 13.86 -14.70
N GLN A 43 3.51 14.22 -15.79
CA GLN A 43 2.80 13.24 -16.62
C GLN A 43 3.80 12.40 -17.42
N ARG A 44 3.64 11.07 -17.32
CA ARG A 44 4.42 10.08 -18.07
C ARG A 44 3.64 9.63 -19.30
N THR A 45 4.35 9.22 -20.34
CA THR A 45 3.77 8.74 -21.61
C THR A 45 2.96 7.44 -21.46
N ASP A 46 3.23 6.64 -20.42
CA ASP A 46 2.45 5.45 -20.07
C ASP A 46 1.24 5.73 -19.16
N GLY A 47 0.99 7.00 -18.82
CA GLY A 47 -0.11 7.43 -17.94
C GLY A 47 0.00 6.97 -16.49
N LYS A 48 1.11 6.32 -16.10
CA LYS A 48 1.32 5.79 -14.74
C LYS A 48 1.95 6.87 -13.86
N GLN A 49 1.23 7.31 -12.85
CA GLN A 49 1.65 8.39 -11.95
C GLN A 49 1.27 8.14 -10.49
N TYR A 50 0.29 7.28 -10.24
CA TYR A 50 -0.30 7.05 -8.94
C TYR A 50 0.54 6.04 -8.17
N VAL A 51 0.90 6.38 -6.93
CA VAL A 51 1.58 5.49 -6.00
C VAL A 51 0.67 4.31 -5.67
N TYR A 52 1.15 3.11 -5.93
CA TYR A 52 0.48 1.85 -5.64
C TYR A 52 1.37 0.97 -4.76
N VAL A 53 0.90 0.74 -3.54
CA VAL A 53 1.50 -0.13 -2.53
C VAL A 53 1.13 -1.59 -2.86
N THR A 54 2.15 -2.41 -3.09
CA THR A 54 2.04 -3.81 -3.56
C THR A 54 2.65 -4.82 -2.59
N GLY A 55 3.34 -4.36 -1.55
CA GLY A 55 3.87 -5.19 -0.47
C GLY A 55 4.23 -4.34 0.74
N LYS A 56 4.52 -4.99 1.88
CA LYS A 56 4.80 -4.33 3.18
C LYS A 56 5.86 -3.23 3.12
N ILE A 57 6.81 -3.32 2.20
CA ILE A 57 7.90 -2.36 1.97
C ILE A 57 8.08 -2.03 0.47
N ALA A 58 7.00 -2.22 -0.32
CA ALA A 58 7.04 -2.11 -1.77
C ALA A 58 5.88 -1.25 -2.28
N ALA A 59 6.21 -0.08 -2.81
CA ALA A 59 5.31 0.79 -3.54
C ALA A 59 6.03 1.36 -4.77
N GLN A 60 5.28 1.77 -5.79
CA GLN A 60 5.81 2.49 -6.95
C GLN A 60 4.75 3.44 -7.53
N PRO A 61 5.13 4.53 -8.22
CA PRO A 61 4.20 5.40 -8.96
C PRO A 61 3.71 4.75 -10.27
N ASN A 62 3.23 3.51 -10.21
CA ASN A 62 3.04 2.61 -11.36
C ASN A 62 1.57 2.30 -11.71
N ALA A 63 0.60 2.95 -11.07
CA ALA A 63 -0.80 2.89 -11.46
C ALA A 63 -1.21 4.11 -12.31
N THR A 64 -2.10 3.87 -13.28
CA THR A 64 -2.83 4.91 -14.03
C THR A 64 -3.99 5.48 -13.18
N LYS A 65 -4.52 6.65 -13.56
CA LYS A 65 -5.71 7.23 -12.90
C LYS A 65 -6.89 6.25 -12.86
N ALA A 66 -7.15 5.54 -13.96
CA ALA A 66 -8.23 4.56 -14.06
C ALA A 66 -8.04 3.39 -13.09
N GLU A 67 -6.83 2.79 -13.04
CA GLU A 67 -6.51 1.70 -12.10
C GLU A 67 -6.66 2.16 -10.64
N ALA A 68 -6.17 3.37 -10.32
CA ALA A 68 -6.19 3.91 -8.97
C ALA A 68 -7.60 4.17 -8.39
N THR A 69 -8.64 4.28 -9.21
CA THR A 69 -10.04 4.31 -8.70
C THR A 69 -10.46 2.98 -8.05
N THR A 70 -9.77 1.86 -8.36
CA THR A 70 -10.17 0.49 -7.97
C THR A 70 -9.13 -0.30 -7.19
N LEU A 71 -7.87 0.15 -7.13
CA LEU A 71 -6.78 -0.52 -6.43
C LEU A 71 -6.65 -0.01 -4.99
N PRO A 72 -6.93 -0.82 -3.95
CA PRO A 72 -6.87 -0.36 -2.55
C PRO A 72 -5.49 0.12 -2.13
N GLY A 73 -4.42 -0.47 -2.67
CA GLY A 73 -3.04 -0.01 -2.42
C GLY A 73 -2.71 1.38 -2.97
N THR A 74 -3.63 2.07 -3.65
CA THR A 74 -3.48 3.49 -4.01
C THR A 74 -4.13 4.44 -3.00
N VAL A 75 -4.96 3.92 -2.10
CA VAL A 75 -5.56 4.65 -0.98
C VAL A 75 -4.56 4.67 0.17
N ILE A 76 -4.14 5.86 0.58
CA ILE A 76 -3.10 6.08 1.59
C ILE A 76 -3.68 7.03 2.64
N HIS A 77 -3.73 6.60 3.90
CA HIS A 77 -3.99 7.50 5.02
C HIS A 77 -2.74 8.36 5.25
N LEU A 78 -2.90 9.66 5.10
CA LEU A 78 -1.87 10.67 5.34
C LEU A 78 -2.32 11.58 6.47
N LYS A 79 -1.46 11.70 7.49
CA LYS A 79 -1.57 12.71 8.55
C LYS A 79 -0.30 13.51 8.60
N THR A 80 -0.45 14.82 8.72
CA THR A 80 0.66 15.76 8.85
C THR A 80 0.48 16.68 10.06
N ALA A 81 1.57 17.31 10.50
CA ALA A 81 1.57 18.43 11.43
C ALA A 81 2.41 19.58 10.86
N ALA A 82 2.11 20.82 11.23
CA ALA A 82 3.02 21.93 10.92
C ALA A 82 4.35 21.70 11.64
N ASN A 83 5.47 21.81 10.94
CA ASN A 83 6.79 21.59 11.54
C ASN A 83 7.09 22.70 12.56
N SER A 84 7.57 22.29 13.74
CA SER A 84 7.77 23.19 14.89
C SER A 84 8.92 24.20 14.75
N THR A 85 9.86 23.98 13.81
CA THR A 85 11.04 24.83 13.59
C THR A 85 11.08 25.48 12.21
N ASN A 86 10.30 24.98 11.24
CA ASN A 86 10.21 25.50 9.89
C ASN A 86 8.74 25.70 9.45
N ALA A 87 8.27 26.95 9.47
CA ALA A 87 6.91 27.33 9.11
C ALA A 87 6.48 26.94 7.68
N GLY A 88 7.44 26.66 6.78
CA GLY A 88 7.19 26.22 5.41
C GLY A 88 7.06 24.71 5.23
N TRP A 89 7.22 23.91 6.30
CA TRP A 89 7.27 22.44 6.23
C TRP A 89 6.14 21.77 7.04
N LEU A 90 5.87 20.53 6.66
CA LEU A 90 4.90 19.65 7.31
C LEU A 90 5.56 18.33 7.69
N ASP A 91 5.59 18.00 8.99
CA ASP A 91 5.99 16.69 9.48
C ASP A 91 4.95 15.65 9.02
N VAL A 92 5.38 14.55 8.42
CA VAL A 92 4.49 13.40 8.13
C VAL A 92 4.39 12.54 9.39
N THR A 93 3.25 12.60 10.08
CA THR A 93 3.04 11.87 11.35
C THR A 93 2.39 10.50 11.14
N THR A 94 1.70 10.29 10.02
CA THR A 94 1.13 9.00 9.62
C THR A 94 1.23 8.87 8.10
N LEU A 95 1.75 7.74 7.64
CA LEU A 95 1.73 7.36 6.23
C LEU A 95 1.39 5.87 6.16
N ARG A 96 0.10 5.56 6.05
CA ARG A 96 -0.43 4.21 6.22
C ARG A 96 -1.19 3.72 5.00
N SER A 97 -0.91 2.50 4.55
CA SER A 97 -1.70 1.80 3.53
C SER A 97 -1.44 0.30 3.61
N GLN A 98 -2.44 -0.50 3.23
CA GLN A 98 -2.37 -1.96 3.21
C GLN A 98 -1.91 -2.60 4.53
N GLY A 99 -2.33 -1.99 5.65
CA GLY A 99 -2.02 -2.46 7.00
C GLY A 99 -0.61 -2.15 7.48
N VAL A 100 0.12 -1.28 6.76
CA VAL A 100 1.47 -0.81 7.13
C VAL A 100 1.44 0.70 7.34
N ASP A 101 1.78 1.14 8.55
CA ASP A 101 2.18 2.53 8.84
C ASP A 101 3.72 2.62 8.76
N VAL A 102 4.22 3.33 7.75
CA VAL A 102 5.66 3.46 7.50
C VAL A 102 6.34 4.35 8.55
N ILE A 103 5.63 5.34 9.09
CA ILE A 103 6.19 6.27 10.07
C ILE A 103 6.28 5.59 11.44
N ASN A 104 5.15 5.14 11.98
CA ASN A 104 5.08 4.68 13.36
C ASN A 104 5.44 3.19 13.52
N GLY A 105 5.20 2.37 12.50
CA GLY A 105 5.53 0.94 12.53
C GLY A 105 6.98 0.62 12.16
N TYR A 106 7.68 1.52 11.47
CA TYR A 106 8.97 1.24 10.85
C TYR A 106 10.03 2.33 11.05
N LEU A 107 9.75 3.59 10.70
CA LEU A 107 10.74 4.68 10.74
C LEU A 107 11.10 5.09 12.17
N ASN A 108 10.12 5.51 12.99
CA ASN A 108 10.39 5.97 14.36
C ASN A 108 11.04 4.86 15.21
N PRO A 109 10.56 3.59 15.21
CA PRO A 109 11.22 2.52 15.97
C PRO A 109 12.60 2.11 15.45
N ALA A 110 12.98 2.50 14.22
CA ALA A 110 14.35 2.36 13.74
C ALA A 110 15.22 3.49 14.29
N ILE A 111 14.78 4.75 14.18
CA ILE A 111 15.46 5.94 14.73
C ILE A 111 15.78 5.75 16.23
N ASP A 112 14.79 5.33 17.03
CA ASP A 112 14.95 5.15 18.48
C ASP A 112 16.06 4.14 18.84
N LYS A 113 16.13 3.02 18.10
CA LYS A 113 17.17 1.99 18.30
C LYS A 113 18.56 2.51 17.96
N VAL A 114 18.63 3.36 16.94
CA VAL A 114 19.85 3.92 16.39
C VAL A 114 20.40 5.01 17.31
N GLU A 115 19.54 5.92 17.78
CA GLU A 115 19.87 6.92 18.78
C GLU A 115 20.35 6.26 20.09
N LYS A 116 19.66 5.22 20.56
CA LYS A 116 20.08 4.45 21.74
C LYS A 116 21.44 3.81 21.55
N ALA A 117 21.66 3.09 20.44
CA ALA A 117 22.94 2.42 20.17
C ALA A 117 24.12 3.40 20.09
N LEU A 118 23.89 4.60 19.53
CA LEU A 118 24.88 5.67 19.50
C LEU A 118 25.15 6.21 20.92
N LYS A 119 24.12 6.50 21.71
CA LYS A 119 24.25 6.94 23.11
C LYS A 119 25.04 5.94 23.97
N ASP A 120 24.73 4.65 23.85
CA ASP A 120 25.44 3.58 24.57
C ASP A 120 26.92 3.51 24.17
N LYS A 121 27.24 3.64 22.86
CA LYS A 121 28.62 3.64 22.37
C LYS A 121 29.42 4.89 22.77
N LEU A 122 28.79 6.05 22.78
CA LEU A 122 29.40 7.28 23.29
C LEU A 122 29.69 7.14 24.78
N ASN A 123 28.73 6.68 25.59
CA ASN A 123 28.94 6.44 27.02
C ASN A 123 30.09 5.47 27.30
N GLU A 124 30.22 4.39 26.50
CA GLU A 124 31.33 3.42 26.60
C GLU A 124 32.70 4.06 26.31
N LYS A 125 32.81 4.87 25.25
CA LYS A 125 34.11 5.38 24.78
C LYS A 125 34.51 6.72 25.38
N LEU A 126 33.55 7.57 25.69
CA LEU A 126 33.71 8.94 26.16
C LEU A 126 33.38 9.05 27.66
N GLY A 127 33.71 8.03 28.46
CA GLY A 127 33.31 7.90 29.87
C GLY A 127 33.57 9.14 30.75
N ALA A 128 34.63 9.90 30.49
CA ALA A 128 34.94 11.15 31.18
C ALA A 128 33.87 12.26 31.02
N PHE A 129 33.00 12.15 30.03
CA PHE A 129 31.89 13.08 29.79
C PHE A 129 30.59 12.65 30.46
N THR A 130 30.48 11.42 30.98
CA THR A 130 29.23 10.91 31.56
C THR A 130 28.83 11.74 32.78
N GLY A 131 27.59 12.24 32.80
CA GLY A 131 27.10 13.17 33.84
C GLY A 131 27.63 14.61 33.77
N SER A 132 28.46 14.96 32.78
CA SER A 132 29.03 16.31 32.63
C SER A 132 28.16 17.25 31.77
N ILE A 133 28.40 18.56 31.89
CA ILE A 133 27.80 19.62 31.04
C ILE A 133 27.97 19.30 29.54
N ALA A 134 29.13 18.76 29.16
CA ALA A 134 29.45 18.44 27.77
C ALA A 134 28.64 17.25 27.20
N TYR A 135 28.09 16.35 28.02
CA TYR A 135 27.13 15.35 27.54
C TYR A 135 25.79 15.97 27.17
N GLY A 136 25.30 16.92 27.99
CA GLY A 136 24.09 17.70 27.67
C GLY A 136 24.27 18.55 26.40
N LEU A 137 25.45 19.17 26.24
CA LEU A 137 25.82 19.91 25.03
C LEU A 137 25.97 19.00 23.81
N PHE A 138 26.51 17.79 23.92
CA PHE A 138 26.50 16.83 22.82
C PHE A 138 25.06 16.45 22.42
N ASN A 139 24.20 16.11 23.39
CA ASN A 139 22.83 15.74 23.11
C ASN A 139 22.01 16.90 22.49
N THR A 140 22.32 18.16 22.81
CA THR A 140 21.58 19.33 22.27
C THR A 140 22.18 19.86 20.96
N SER A 141 23.49 20.06 20.92
CA SER A 141 24.20 20.69 19.80
C SER A 141 24.57 19.71 18.68
N VAL A 142 24.63 18.40 18.95
CA VAL A 142 24.83 17.37 17.93
C VAL A 142 23.53 16.61 17.67
N ILE A 143 23.08 15.79 18.64
CA ILE A 143 21.96 14.86 18.44
C ILE A 143 20.62 15.61 18.32
N GLY A 144 20.42 16.69 19.06
CA GLY A 144 19.17 17.46 19.09
C GLY A 144 18.91 18.27 17.82
N GLN A 145 19.92 18.45 16.97
CA GLN A 145 19.74 18.96 15.61
C GLN A 145 19.16 17.88 14.67
N TRP A 146 19.23 16.61 15.11
CA TRP A 146 18.62 15.31 14.72
C TRP A 146 17.33 15.18 13.89
N ASP A 147 16.93 16.07 12.98
CA ASP A 147 15.68 15.97 12.21
C ASP A 147 15.64 14.84 11.17
N LEU A 148 15.32 13.65 11.67
CA LEU A 148 15.24 12.38 10.95
C LEU A 148 13.89 12.05 10.32
N LYS A 149 12.96 13.01 10.33
CA LYS A 149 11.57 12.78 9.92
C LYS A 149 11.42 12.84 8.40
N MET A 150 10.31 12.27 7.94
CA MET A 150 9.81 12.52 6.59
C MET A 150 8.96 13.79 6.58
N HIS A 151 9.23 14.67 5.62
CA HIS A 151 8.60 15.98 5.51
C HIS A 151 7.90 16.19 4.17
N LEU A 152 6.88 17.05 4.17
CA LEU A 152 6.33 17.66 2.96
C LEU A 152 6.58 19.17 2.97
N LYS A 153 6.97 19.73 1.82
CA LYS A 153 7.06 21.17 1.58
C LYS A 153 6.15 21.55 0.41
N PRO A 154 5.11 22.38 0.62
CA PRO A 154 4.24 22.84 -0.47
C PRO A 154 5.03 23.60 -1.52
N VAL A 155 4.68 23.37 -2.79
CA VAL A 155 5.26 23.99 -3.98
C VAL A 155 4.22 24.09 -5.08
N LYS A 156 4.53 24.89 -6.11
CA LYS A 156 3.80 24.88 -7.38
C LYS A 156 4.60 24.12 -8.42
N THR A 157 3.90 23.33 -9.24
CA THR A 157 4.46 22.70 -10.44
C THR A 157 4.77 23.75 -11.50
N SER A 158 5.50 23.36 -12.56
CA SER A 158 5.78 24.25 -13.70
C SER A 158 4.52 24.81 -14.39
N ASP A 159 3.39 24.12 -14.28
CA ASP A 159 2.05 24.51 -14.76
C ASP A 159 1.09 25.04 -13.67
N GLY A 160 1.59 25.34 -12.47
CA GLY A 160 0.84 26.08 -11.43
C GLY A 160 -0.09 25.25 -10.52
N ARG A 161 -0.11 23.91 -10.65
CA ARG A 161 -0.83 23.01 -9.74
C ARG A 161 -0.19 22.99 -8.36
N ASP A 162 -1.01 22.81 -7.33
CA ASP A 162 -0.52 22.56 -5.96
C ASP A 162 0.10 21.17 -5.85
N ALA A 163 1.34 21.13 -5.37
CA ALA A 163 2.10 19.92 -5.15
C ALA A 163 2.98 20.05 -3.91
N HIS A 164 3.64 18.96 -3.55
CA HIS A 164 4.55 18.89 -2.42
C HIS A 164 5.86 18.25 -2.85
N TYR A 165 6.97 18.83 -2.41
CA TYR A 165 8.20 18.07 -2.26
C TYR A 165 8.04 17.13 -1.07
N ALA A 166 8.25 15.82 -1.28
CA ALA A 166 8.39 14.86 -0.20
C ALA A 166 9.88 14.61 0.02
N PHE A 167 10.40 14.89 1.21
CA PHE A 167 11.84 14.92 1.45
C PHE A 167 12.25 14.44 2.85
N ALA A 168 13.53 14.14 2.97
CA ALA A 168 14.25 13.93 4.23
C ALA A 168 15.62 14.64 4.14
N ILE A 169 16.24 14.91 5.28
CA ILE A 169 17.55 15.58 5.34
C ILE A 169 18.60 14.58 5.80
N VAL A 170 19.80 14.69 5.23
CA VAL A 170 21.01 13.97 5.67
C VAL A 170 21.82 14.95 6.53
N PRO A 171 22.34 14.51 7.69
CA PRO A 171 22.86 15.42 8.70
C PRO A 171 24.08 16.14 8.19
N SER A 172 24.23 17.42 8.52
CA SER A 172 25.58 17.99 8.54
C SER A 172 26.44 17.27 9.58
N MET A 173 27.68 16.95 9.23
CA MET A 173 28.68 16.48 10.19
C MET A 173 29.36 17.65 10.94
N GLN A 174 29.11 18.89 10.54
CA GLN A 174 29.79 20.05 11.12
C GLN A 174 29.63 20.15 12.64
N PRO A 175 28.45 19.94 13.26
CA PRO A 175 28.33 20.02 14.71
C PRO A 175 29.10 18.95 15.48
N ILE A 176 29.34 17.77 14.88
CA ILE A 176 30.25 16.75 15.46
C ILE A 176 31.69 17.27 15.42
N CYS A 177 32.08 17.90 14.31
CA CYS A 177 33.42 18.46 14.16
C CYS A 177 33.64 19.63 15.14
N ASP A 178 32.69 20.56 15.27
CA ASP A 178 32.73 21.69 16.21
C ASP A 178 32.78 21.21 17.67
N PHE A 179 31.97 20.19 18.01
CA PHE A 179 32.02 19.54 19.31
C PHE A 179 33.40 18.90 19.57
N TRP A 180 33.98 18.22 18.57
CA TRP A 180 35.31 17.61 18.69
C TRP A 180 36.43 18.66 18.84
N GLN A 181 36.38 19.77 18.11
CA GLN A 181 37.36 20.85 18.26
C GLN A 181 37.28 21.50 19.65
N THR A 182 36.10 21.56 20.25
CA THR A 182 35.89 22.15 21.59
C THR A 182 36.22 21.18 22.73
N TYR A 183 35.84 19.91 22.59
CA TYR A 183 35.85 18.93 23.70
C TYR A 183 36.76 17.71 23.45
N GLY A 184 37.23 17.46 22.23
CA GLY A 184 37.98 16.26 21.84
C GLY A 184 39.25 16.03 22.66
N ILE A 185 39.85 17.07 23.25
CA ILE A 185 40.97 16.96 24.19
C ILE A 185 40.64 16.07 25.42
N PHE A 186 39.38 16.05 25.87
CA PHE A 186 38.93 15.21 26.98
C PHE A 186 38.53 13.78 26.54
N ALA A 187 38.50 13.49 25.23
CA ALA A 187 38.19 12.16 24.71
C ALA A 187 39.35 11.16 24.86
N GLY A 188 40.58 11.62 25.15
CA GLY A 188 41.72 10.75 25.42
C GLY A 188 41.98 9.71 24.31
N SER A 189 41.93 8.43 24.67
CA SER A 189 42.13 7.29 23.74
C SER A 189 40.85 6.77 23.07
N ALA A 190 39.69 7.41 23.28
CA ALA A 190 38.37 6.91 22.86
C ALA A 190 38.27 6.50 21.39
N LEU A 191 38.87 7.30 20.49
CA LEU A 191 38.87 7.08 19.04
C LEU A 191 40.16 6.43 18.52
N ASN A 192 41.05 5.91 19.38
CA ASN A 192 42.28 5.26 18.90
C ASN A 192 42.00 3.97 18.10
N SER A 193 40.84 3.32 18.30
CA SER A 193 40.35 2.22 17.47
C SER A 193 39.74 2.66 16.13
N TYR A 194 39.63 3.97 15.89
CA TYR A 194 39.02 4.58 14.70
C TYR A 194 39.93 5.71 14.14
N PRO A 195 41.19 5.42 13.77
CA PRO A 195 42.20 6.44 13.48
C PRO A 195 41.80 7.38 12.33
N ASN A 196 41.17 6.87 11.27
CA ASN A 196 40.71 7.70 10.15
C ASN A 196 39.63 8.70 10.58
N LEU A 197 38.64 8.24 11.35
CA LEU A 197 37.57 9.09 11.88
C LEU A 197 38.12 10.16 12.83
N LYS A 198 39.08 9.78 13.68
CA LYS A 198 39.82 10.71 14.54
C LYS A 198 40.54 11.78 13.70
N SER A 199 41.30 11.37 12.68
CA SER A 199 42.00 12.30 11.77
C SER A 199 41.04 13.23 11.02
N ALA A 200 39.85 12.75 10.62
CA ALA A 200 38.83 13.56 9.94
C ALA A 200 38.22 14.62 10.87
N LEU A 201 37.96 14.26 12.13
CA LEU A 201 37.49 15.17 13.17
C LEU A 201 38.55 16.21 13.57
N GLU A 202 39.80 15.79 13.75
CA GLU A 202 40.96 16.67 14.01
C GLU A 202 41.19 17.66 12.86
N ALA A 203 40.99 17.23 11.61
CA ALA A 203 41.07 18.08 10.42
C ALA A 203 39.83 18.98 10.20
N ASN A 204 38.83 18.95 11.09
CA ASN A 204 37.56 19.67 10.98
C ASN A 204 36.89 19.50 9.58
N ASN A 205 36.88 18.28 9.06
CA ASN A 205 36.40 17.99 7.70
C ASN A 205 35.10 17.15 7.74
N PRO A 206 33.93 17.77 7.62
CA PRO A 206 32.64 17.08 7.79
C PRO A 206 32.39 16.00 6.73
N ASP A 207 32.85 16.18 5.50
CA ASP A 207 32.69 15.19 4.43
C ASP A 207 33.52 13.93 4.70
N LYS A 208 34.78 14.07 5.13
CA LYS A 208 35.62 12.93 5.54
C LYS A 208 35.08 12.23 6.79
N VAL A 209 34.49 12.97 7.73
CA VAL A 209 33.81 12.37 8.90
C VAL A 209 32.62 11.55 8.42
N TRP A 210 31.84 12.06 7.46
CA TRP A 210 30.71 11.35 6.86
C TRP A 210 31.14 10.06 6.15
N ASP A 211 32.19 10.12 5.31
CA ASP A 211 32.75 8.95 4.62
C ASP A 211 33.15 7.83 5.58
N GLU A 212 33.87 8.16 6.66
CA GLU A 212 34.29 7.16 7.65
C GLU A 212 33.10 6.62 8.46
N VAL A 213 32.10 7.46 8.79
CA VAL A 213 30.85 7.01 9.42
C VAL A 213 30.08 6.05 8.51
N LEU A 214 29.95 6.35 7.21
CA LEU A 214 29.30 5.46 6.23
C LEU A 214 30.02 4.12 6.09
N LYS A 215 31.36 4.12 6.04
CA LYS A 215 32.18 2.88 6.00
C LYS A 215 31.94 2.02 7.25
N LEU A 216 31.93 2.63 8.43
CA LEU A 216 31.66 1.94 9.69
C LEU A 216 30.22 1.39 9.77
N ALA A 217 29.24 2.17 9.31
CA ALA A 217 27.84 1.74 9.25
C ALA A 217 27.66 0.56 8.28
N LEU A 218 28.25 0.63 7.09
CA LEU A 218 28.21 -0.45 6.10
C LEU A 218 28.86 -1.73 6.65
N ALA A 219 30.07 -1.65 7.22
CA ALA A 219 30.74 -2.79 7.85
C ALA A 219 29.91 -3.39 9.00
N LYS A 220 29.16 -2.57 9.73
CA LYS A 220 28.25 -3.05 10.79
C LYS A 220 27.01 -3.77 10.24
N ILE A 221 26.47 -3.30 9.11
CA ILE A 221 25.38 -3.98 8.40
C ILE A 221 25.87 -5.32 7.83
N GLU A 222 27.05 -5.34 7.20
CA GLU A 222 27.64 -6.54 6.59
C GLU A 222 28.08 -7.60 7.61
N SER A 223 28.32 -7.22 8.87
CA SER A 223 28.59 -8.13 9.98
C SER A 223 27.37 -8.47 10.83
N SER A 224 26.17 -8.03 10.44
CA SER A 224 24.91 -8.29 11.15
C SER A 224 24.13 -9.46 10.56
N PRO A 225 23.12 -10.01 11.27
CA PRO A 225 22.16 -10.96 10.68
C PRO A 225 21.36 -10.42 9.49
N TYR A 226 21.44 -9.12 9.21
CA TYR A 226 20.84 -8.46 8.04
C TYR A 226 21.78 -8.42 6.83
N ALA A 227 23.00 -8.96 6.92
CA ALA A 227 23.93 -9.07 5.80
C ALA A 227 23.28 -9.85 4.63
N GLY A 228 23.47 -9.34 3.40
CA GLY A 228 22.89 -9.94 2.20
C GLY A 228 21.37 -9.78 2.05
N THR A 229 20.66 -9.21 3.04
CA THR A 229 19.25 -8.84 2.86
C THR A 229 19.09 -7.79 1.77
N ASP A 230 17.94 -7.82 1.09
CA ASP A 230 17.58 -6.83 0.07
C ASP A 230 17.77 -5.39 0.55
N ILE A 231 17.35 -5.06 1.78
CA ILE A 231 17.59 -3.74 2.41
C ILE A 231 19.09 -3.43 2.50
N ALA A 232 19.91 -4.30 3.06
CA ALA A 232 21.36 -4.09 3.19
C ALA A 232 22.03 -3.86 1.83
N ASN A 233 21.60 -4.59 0.79
CA ASN A 233 22.09 -4.43 -0.57
C ASN A 233 21.70 -3.07 -1.19
N VAL A 234 20.55 -2.49 -0.83
CA VAL A 234 20.21 -1.10 -1.20
C VAL A 234 21.14 -0.11 -0.53
N VAL A 235 21.34 -0.23 0.79
CA VAL A 235 22.24 0.65 1.55
C VAL A 235 23.61 0.69 0.91
N LYS A 236 24.19 -0.50 0.71
CA LYS A 236 25.47 -0.71 0.07
C LYS A 236 25.53 -0.06 -1.31
N ARG A 237 24.49 -0.18 -2.14
CA ARG A 237 24.45 0.44 -3.47
C ARG A 237 24.46 1.96 -3.43
N TYR A 238 23.78 2.60 -2.48
CA TYR A 238 23.74 4.06 -2.38
C TYR A 238 25.01 4.64 -1.75
N ILE A 239 25.59 3.95 -0.76
CA ILE A 239 26.91 4.30 -0.19
C ILE A 239 27.99 4.15 -1.27
N ASN A 240 28.08 2.99 -1.92
CA ASN A 240 29.10 2.71 -2.95
C ASN A 240 28.96 3.55 -4.24
N ALA A 241 27.93 4.38 -4.36
CA ALA A 241 27.69 5.25 -5.50
C ALA A 241 27.81 6.74 -5.13
N ASP A 242 28.30 7.05 -3.92
CA ASP A 242 28.50 8.40 -3.39
C ASP A 242 27.27 9.30 -3.58
N ARG A 243 26.08 8.71 -3.36
CA ARG A 243 24.78 9.38 -3.56
C ARG A 243 24.24 10.03 -2.29
N ILE A 244 24.80 9.75 -1.12
CA ILE A 244 24.31 10.25 0.18
C ILE A 244 25.41 11.13 0.80
N ASN A 245 25.17 12.44 0.88
CA ASN A 245 26.14 13.46 1.30
C ASN A 245 25.64 14.24 2.52
N GLN A 246 26.55 14.54 3.46
CA GLN A 246 26.23 15.30 4.67
C GLN A 246 25.67 16.70 4.37
N GLY A 247 24.71 17.15 5.18
CA GLY A 247 24.06 18.46 5.08
C GLY A 247 23.11 18.64 3.90
N GLN A 248 22.86 17.61 3.09
CA GLN A 248 22.00 17.70 1.91
C GLN A 248 20.56 17.24 2.19
N THR A 249 19.60 17.86 1.52
CA THR A 249 18.19 17.48 1.49
C THR A 249 17.90 16.59 0.29
N TYR A 250 17.22 15.46 0.51
CA TYR A 250 16.88 14.47 -0.49
C TYR A 250 15.39 14.43 -0.78
N TYR A 251 15.02 14.62 -2.04
CA TYR A 251 13.66 14.72 -2.54
C TYR A 251 13.29 13.43 -3.26
N LEU A 252 12.16 12.84 -2.88
CA LEU A 252 11.59 11.67 -3.55
C LEU A 252 11.14 12.04 -4.97
N MET A 253 11.53 11.27 -5.98
CA MET A 253 11.15 11.49 -7.38
C MET A 253 10.56 10.24 -8.05
N SER A 254 9.82 10.44 -9.14
CA SER A 254 9.40 9.37 -10.06
C SER A 254 10.29 9.34 -11.30
N GLY A 255 10.77 8.16 -11.69
CA GLY A 255 11.77 7.97 -12.74
C GLY A 255 13.14 7.70 -12.13
N GLY A 256 14.22 7.97 -12.85
CA GLY A 256 15.59 7.87 -12.34
C GLY A 256 16.44 9.07 -12.70
N LEU A 257 17.59 9.18 -12.05
CA LEU A 257 18.65 10.12 -12.40
C LEU A 257 19.84 9.34 -12.98
N LYS A 258 20.39 9.82 -14.09
CA LYS A 258 21.63 9.32 -14.70
C LYS A 258 22.72 10.37 -14.53
N LYS A 259 23.89 9.95 -14.04
CA LYS A 259 25.12 10.73 -14.07
C LYS A 259 25.83 10.43 -15.38
N ILE A 260 25.91 11.41 -16.28
CA ILE A 260 26.54 11.30 -17.60
C ILE A 260 27.94 11.90 -17.49
N THR A 261 28.98 11.10 -17.77
CA THR A 261 30.36 11.58 -17.83
C THR A 261 30.75 11.87 -19.27
N VAL A 262 31.14 13.10 -19.59
CA VAL A 262 31.53 13.51 -20.94
C VAL A 262 33.00 13.92 -20.96
N ALA A 263 33.84 13.10 -21.59
CA ALA A 263 35.27 13.37 -21.82
C ALA A 263 36.07 13.81 -20.57
N ASN A 264 35.66 13.36 -19.38
CA ASN A 264 36.18 13.78 -18.07
C ASN A 264 36.21 15.32 -17.87
N LYS A 265 35.23 16.03 -18.43
CA LYS A 265 35.00 17.46 -18.20
C LYS A 265 34.00 17.65 -17.06
N ALA A 266 34.36 18.47 -16.09
CA ALA A 266 33.47 18.97 -15.05
C ALA A 266 32.29 19.75 -15.65
N PHE A 267 31.17 19.83 -14.92
CA PHE A 267 29.92 20.44 -15.37
C PHE A 267 30.09 21.93 -15.67
N ASP A 268 29.67 22.34 -16.88
CA ASP A 268 29.59 23.74 -17.28
C ASP A 268 28.13 24.12 -17.55
N PRO A 269 27.52 25.03 -16.74
CA PRO A 269 26.17 25.53 -16.98
C PRO A 269 25.97 26.18 -18.36
N ALA A 270 27.03 26.69 -19.00
CA ALA A 270 26.98 27.26 -20.35
C ALA A 270 27.11 26.19 -21.46
N ASN A 271 27.55 24.98 -21.13
CA ASN A 271 27.72 23.87 -22.06
C ASN A 271 27.31 22.52 -21.42
N PRO A 272 26.04 22.38 -20.96
CA PRO A 272 25.63 21.26 -20.12
C PRO A 272 25.72 19.92 -20.83
N THR A 273 25.49 19.86 -22.15
CA THR A 273 25.57 18.61 -22.94
C THR A 273 26.98 18.27 -23.42
N GLY A 274 27.89 19.24 -23.48
CA GLY A 274 29.31 19.04 -23.84
C GLY A 274 30.23 18.76 -22.65
N THR A 275 29.67 18.72 -21.45
CA THR A 275 30.35 18.43 -20.17
C THR A 275 29.61 17.34 -19.39
N SER A 276 30.20 16.82 -18.32
CA SER A 276 29.52 15.86 -17.46
C SER A 276 28.31 16.52 -16.78
N HIS A 277 27.20 15.80 -16.68
CA HIS A 277 25.92 16.38 -16.22
C HIS A 277 24.98 15.30 -15.67
N ASN A 278 23.93 15.75 -14.97
CA ASN A 278 22.79 14.92 -14.59
C ASN A 278 21.71 14.92 -15.69
N GLU A 279 21.14 13.75 -15.98
CA GLU A 279 20.03 13.55 -16.93
C GLU A 279 18.85 12.82 -16.25
N TYR A 280 17.62 13.24 -16.54
CA TYR A 280 16.41 12.60 -16.03
C TYR A 280 15.94 11.44 -16.93
N ASP A 281 15.83 10.24 -16.35
CA ASP A 281 15.22 9.07 -17.00
C ASP A 281 13.75 8.92 -16.58
N GLY A 282 12.86 9.34 -17.49
CA GLY A 282 11.41 9.19 -17.34
C GLY A 282 10.83 7.86 -17.83
N ALA A 283 11.63 6.85 -18.20
CA ALA A 283 11.10 5.64 -18.84
C ALA A 283 10.32 4.73 -17.88
N LEU A 284 10.78 4.58 -16.62
CA LEU A 284 10.22 3.60 -15.68
C LEU A 284 9.47 4.24 -14.50
N PRO A 285 8.28 3.72 -14.12
CA PRO A 285 7.53 4.21 -12.96
C PRO A 285 8.15 3.64 -11.68
N LYS A 286 9.31 4.17 -11.31
CA LYS A 286 10.06 3.80 -10.10
C LYS A 286 10.24 5.02 -9.19
N PHE A 287 10.42 4.79 -7.89
CA PHE A 287 11.00 5.77 -6.99
C PHE A 287 12.53 5.84 -7.14
N ASP A 288 13.05 7.05 -7.05
CA ASP A 288 14.47 7.39 -6.91
C ASP A 288 14.54 8.69 -6.08
N PHE A 289 15.72 9.24 -5.85
CA PHE A 289 15.88 10.48 -5.07
C PHE A 289 16.85 11.44 -5.76
N VAL A 290 16.64 12.75 -5.57
CA VAL A 290 17.59 13.81 -5.96
C VAL A 290 17.97 14.65 -4.76
N ASN A 291 19.19 15.15 -4.72
CA ASN A 291 19.63 16.13 -3.71
C ASN A 291 19.43 17.59 -4.16
N ASN A 292 19.52 18.51 -3.20
CA ASN A 292 19.63 19.96 -3.43
C ASN A 292 21.09 20.46 -3.53
N ASN A 293 22.08 19.60 -3.80
CA ASN A 293 23.47 20.04 -3.87
C ASN A 293 23.67 20.92 -5.11
N THR A 294 23.71 22.23 -4.92
CA THR A 294 23.98 23.22 -5.98
C THR A 294 25.47 23.45 -6.22
N THR A 295 26.34 22.76 -5.48
CA THR A 295 27.81 22.90 -5.52
C THR A 295 28.54 21.70 -6.11
N ASP A 296 27.82 20.68 -6.62
CA ASP A 296 28.42 19.58 -7.38
C ASP A 296 29.07 20.15 -8.67
N GLN A 297 30.39 20.29 -8.64
CA GLN A 297 31.18 20.82 -9.75
C GLN A 297 31.29 19.83 -10.92
N TRP A 298 31.02 18.54 -10.72
CA TRP A 298 31.25 17.52 -11.73
C TRP A 298 30.01 17.16 -12.53
N PHE A 299 28.84 17.03 -11.90
CA PHE A 299 27.58 16.70 -12.56
C PHE A 299 26.51 17.82 -12.48
N GLY A 300 26.75 18.87 -11.69
CA GLY A 300 25.78 19.94 -11.49
C GLY A 300 24.59 19.53 -10.59
N PRO A 301 23.61 20.44 -10.41
CA PRO A 301 22.51 20.23 -9.46
C PRO A 301 21.49 19.19 -9.95
N GLU A 302 21.07 18.27 -9.08
CA GLU A 302 20.14 17.18 -9.42
C GLU A 302 18.67 17.63 -9.48
N LEU A 303 18.17 18.33 -8.46
CA LEU A 303 16.76 18.73 -8.35
C LEU A 303 16.22 19.56 -9.55
N PRO A 304 16.94 20.55 -10.10
CA PRO A 304 16.48 21.32 -11.26
C PRO A 304 16.36 20.51 -12.56
N VAL A 305 17.10 19.40 -12.69
CA VAL A 305 17.07 18.53 -13.88
C VAL A 305 15.77 17.73 -13.93
N VAL A 306 15.29 17.22 -12.78
CA VAL A 306 14.10 16.34 -12.74
C VAL A 306 12.78 17.13 -12.72
N LYS A 307 12.80 18.38 -12.27
CA LYS A 307 11.64 19.31 -12.25
C LYS A 307 10.44 18.70 -11.50
N ASP A 308 9.24 18.81 -12.07
CA ASP A 308 7.98 18.27 -11.54
C ASP A 308 8.03 16.75 -11.24
N ALA A 309 9.02 16.00 -11.73
CA ALA A 309 9.18 14.58 -11.38
C ALA A 309 9.52 14.36 -9.89
N ALA A 310 10.07 15.37 -9.20
CA ALA A 310 10.31 15.36 -7.74
C ALA A 310 9.10 15.87 -6.92
N MET A 311 8.01 16.27 -7.57
CA MET A 311 6.83 16.84 -6.91
C MET A 311 5.66 15.85 -6.89
N TRP A 312 4.88 15.90 -5.81
CA TRP A 312 3.79 14.97 -5.52
C TRP A 312 2.50 15.73 -5.20
N ILE A 313 1.44 15.42 -5.93
CA ILE A 313 0.10 15.97 -5.72
C ILE A 313 -0.66 15.02 -4.80
N LEU A 314 -1.38 15.60 -3.84
CA LEU A 314 -2.24 14.88 -2.90
C LEU A 314 -3.69 14.98 -3.39
N GLU A 315 -4.18 13.93 -4.04
CA GLU A 315 -5.58 13.84 -4.50
C GLU A 315 -6.40 13.21 -3.37
N LYS A 316 -7.24 13.99 -2.67
CA LYS A 316 -8.10 13.48 -1.56
C LYS A 316 -9.06 12.42 -2.12
N VAL A 317 -9.24 11.31 -1.42
CA VAL A 317 -10.23 10.29 -1.81
C VAL A 317 -11.59 10.73 -1.25
N ASP A 318 -12.46 11.17 -2.15
CA ASP A 318 -13.75 11.79 -1.86
C ASP A 318 -14.77 11.46 -2.96
N ASP A 319 -15.96 12.06 -2.92
CA ASP A 319 -17.02 11.81 -3.90
C ASP A 319 -16.64 12.25 -5.34
N THR A 320 -15.61 13.09 -5.52
CA THR A 320 -15.09 13.48 -6.85
C THR A 320 -14.01 12.51 -7.32
N ASN A 321 -13.05 12.20 -6.45
CA ASN A 321 -11.96 11.28 -6.71
C ASN A 321 -12.24 9.92 -6.03
N TYR A 322 -13.39 9.34 -6.34
CA TYR A 322 -13.94 8.17 -5.65
C TYR A 322 -12.98 6.97 -5.64
N PHE A 323 -13.09 6.16 -4.59
CA PHE A 323 -12.67 4.76 -4.63
C PHE A 323 -13.93 3.91 -4.87
N GLY A 324 -13.83 2.84 -5.66
CA GLY A 324 -14.98 2.02 -6.02
C GLY A 324 -14.60 0.61 -6.46
N VAL A 325 -15.52 -0.33 -6.33
CA VAL A 325 -15.26 -1.73 -6.68
C VAL A 325 -15.70 -2.08 -8.09
N LYS A 326 -14.87 -2.86 -8.78
CA LYS A 326 -15.11 -3.33 -10.14
C LYS A 326 -15.32 -4.84 -10.15
N PRO A 327 -16.56 -5.34 -9.93
CA PRO A 327 -16.85 -6.76 -10.05
C PRO A 327 -16.68 -7.22 -11.50
N SER A 328 -16.35 -8.49 -11.70
CA SER A 328 -16.20 -9.08 -13.03
C SER A 328 -17.57 -9.31 -13.67
N THR A 329 -17.66 -9.14 -14.99
CA THR A 329 -18.86 -9.51 -15.77
C THR A 329 -19.24 -10.98 -15.60
N ASN A 330 -18.28 -11.84 -15.28
CA ASN A 330 -18.47 -13.28 -15.08
C ASN A 330 -19.00 -13.61 -13.68
N MET A 331 -18.92 -12.68 -12.74
CA MET A 331 -19.42 -12.82 -11.36
C MET A 331 -20.85 -12.29 -11.24
N ARG A 332 -21.71 -12.63 -12.20
CA ARG A 332 -23.10 -12.17 -12.23
C ARG A 332 -24.02 -13.24 -11.66
N GLY A 333 -24.81 -12.88 -10.66
CA GLY A 333 -25.86 -13.74 -10.10
C GLY A 333 -27.08 -13.86 -11.03
N ARG A 334 -27.95 -14.81 -10.73
CA ARG A 334 -29.23 -15.01 -11.45
C ARG A 334 -30.27 -13.92 -11.17
N ASP A 335 -30.13 -13.24 -10.03
CA ASP A 335 -30.77 -11.97 -9.68
C ASP A 335 -30.37 -10.80 -10.60
N GLY A 336 -29.41 -11.01 -11.51
CA GLY A 336 -28.89 -10.02 -12.42
C GLY A 336 -27.83 -9.09 -11.82
N LYS A 337 -27.55 -9.19 -10.52
CA LYS A 337 -26.56 -8.40 -9.78
C LYS A 337 -25.14 -8.92 -10.04
N TYR A 338 -24.14 -8.12 -9.70
CA TYR A 338 -22.72 -8.47 -9.80
C TYR A 338 -22.11 -8.61 -8.42
N TYR A 339 -21.25 -9.59 -8.23
CA TYR A 339 -20.66 -9.92 -6.94
C TYR A 339 -19.14 -9.83 -6.95
N THR A 340 -18.56 -9.39 -5.84
CA THR A 340 -17.11 -9.47 -5.60
C THR A 340 -16.81 -9.61 -4.11
N THR A 341 -15.53 -9.74 -3.76
CA THR A 341 -15.09 -9.64 -2.37
C THR A 341 -14.07 -8.53 -2.18
N LEU A 342 -14.04 -7.99 -0.96
CA LEU A 342 -13.11 -6.95 -0.56
C LEU A 342 -12.56 -7.24 0.84
N TYR A 343 -11.28 -6.94 1.02
CA TYR A 343 -10.62 -6.87 2.32
C TYR A 343 -9.60 -5.73 2.28
N VAL A 344 -9.81 -4.70 3.09
CA VAL A 344 -9.01 -3.46 3.07
C VAL A 344 -8.67 -3.03 4.48
N ASP A 345 -7.61 -2.26 4.60
CA ASP A 345 -7.05 -1.85 5.88
C ASP A 345 -7.66 -0.56 6.43
N PHE A 346 -8.61 0.04 5.72
CA PHE A 346 -9.35 1.24 6.09
C PHE A 346 -10.85 0.93 6.22
N PRO A 347 -11.59 1.62 7.11
CA PRO A 347 -13.04 1.59 7.15
C PRO A 347 -13.60 2.31 5.92
N PHE A 348 -14.80 1.96 5.47
CA PHE A 348 -15.43 2.65 4.35
C PHE A 348 -16.94 2.79 4.47
N GLN A 349 -17.46 3.98 4.15
CA GLN A 349 -18.87 4.20 3.94
C GLN A 349 -19.29 3.72 2.55
N ILE A 350 -20.41 3.00 2.46
CA ILE A 350 -20.99 2.62 1.17
C ILE A 350 -21.79 3.81 0.61
N LYS A 351 -21.37 4.35 -0.54
CA LYS A 351 -21.96 5.56 -1.13
C LYS A 351 -23.03 5.28 -2.18
N SER A 352 -22.88 4.19 -2.94
CA SER A 352 -23.82 3.74 -3.97
C SER A 352 -24.80 2.68 -3.44
N ASP A 353 -25.78 2.25 -4.24
CA ASP A 353 -26.62 1.08 -3.94
C ASP A 353 -25.78 -0.21 -4.11
N VAL A 354 -25.02 -0.51 -3.06
CA VAL A 354 -24.19 -1.68 -2.84
C VAL A 354 -24.52 -2.22 -1.45
N LYS A 355 -24.46 -3.54 -1.28
CA LYS A 355 -24.63 -4.18 0.04
C LYS A 355 -23.38 -4.97 0.38
N ALA A 356 -22.95 -4.86 1.63
CA ALA A 356 -21.85 -5.64 2.18
C ALA A 356 -22.37 -6.72 3.12
N TYR A 357 -21.82 -7.92 2.96
CA TYR A 357 -22.22 -9.11 3.71
C TYR A 357 -21.02 -9.81 4.33
N THR A 358 -21.25 -10.39 5.52
CA THR A 358 -20.34 -11.31 6.22
C THR A 358 -20.87 -12.73 6.15
N ILE A 359 -20.02 -13.72 6.44
CA ILE A 359 -20.41 -15.12 6.57
C ILE A 359 -20.33 -15.52 8.04
N GLU A 360 -21.45 -15.84 8.68
CA GLU A 360 -21.46 -16.25 10.10
C GLU A 360 -21.06 -17.72 10.29
N GLY A 361 -21.28 -18.55 9.27
CA GLY A 361 -21.09 -19.99 9.35
C GLY A 361 -21.06 -20.67 7.99
N VAL A 362 -20.59 -21.91 7.99
CA VAL A 362 -20.75 -22.85 6.88
C VAL A 362 -21.44 -24.08 7.41
N GLU A 363 -22.53 -24.48 6.75
CA GLU A 363 -23.46 -25.45 7.30
C GLU A 363 -23.55 -26.72 6.45
N ALA A 364 -24.37 -27.67 6.91
CA ALA A 364 -24.64 -28.92 6.22
C ALA A 364 -25.34 -28.69 4.88
N LYS A 365 -25.73 -29.76 4.20
CA LYS A 365 -26.42 -29.64 2.92
C LYS A 365 -27.85 -29.12 3.10
N ASN A 366 -28.24 -28.13 2.30
CA ASN A 366 -29.64 -27.74 2.14
C ASN A 366 -30.43 -28.81 1.37
N ALA A 367 -31.74 -28.60 1.18
CA ALA A 367 -32.63 -29.52 0.49
C ALA A 367 -32.18 -29.85 -0.97
N ASP A 368 -31.51 -28.90 -1.63
CA ASP A 368 -30.92 -29.06 -2.97
C ASP A 368 -29.60 -29.85 -2.98
N GLY A 369 -29.07 -30.24 -1.82
CA GLY A 369 -27.84 -31.01 -1.68
C GLY A 369 -26.53 -30.19 -1.68
N TYR A 370 -26.61 -28.85 -1.64
CA TYR A 370 -25.45 -27.97 -1.54
C TYR A 370 -25.14 -27.67 -0.10
N TYR A 371 -23.85 -27.73 0.26
CA TYR A 371 -23.37 -27.01 1.43
C TYR A 371 -23.54 -25.51 1.19
N PHE A 372 -23.92 -24.76 2.22
CA PHE A 372 -24.15 -23.32 2.13
C PHE A 372 -23.33 -22.55 3.16
N ALA A 373 -23.08 -21.27 2.84
CA ALA A 373 -22.46 -20.30 3.71
C ALA A 373 -23.55 -19.33 4.17
N LYS A 374 -23.80 -19.27 5.48
CA LYS A 374 -24.83 -18.42 6.06
C LYS A 374 -24.43 -16.95 5.91
N VAL A 375 -25.12 -16.21 5.05
CA VAL A 375 -24.84 -14.81 4.73
C VAL A 375 -25.64 -13.89 5.64
N LYS A 376 -24.96 -12.94 6.28
CA LYS A 376 -25.58 -11.87 7.06
C LYS A 376 -25.28 -10.51 6.45
N LYS A 377 -26.30 -9.66 6.35
CA LYS A 377 -26.12 -8.26 5.91
C LYS A 377 -25.37 -7.49 7.00
N LEU A 378 -24.23 -6.92 6.65
CA LEU A 378 -23.41 -6.09 7.53
C LEU A 378 -23.75 -4.61 7.37
N ALA A 379 -23.85 -4.14 6.13
CA ALA A 379 -23.99 -2.74 5.78
C ALA A 379 -24.66 -2.58 4.40
N GLN A 380 -25.34 -1.47 4.21
CA GLN A 380 -25.94 -1.02 2.95
C GLN A 380 -25.56 0.45 2.69
N GLN A 381 -26.15 1.08 1.66
CA GLN A 381 -25.88 2.49 1.35
C GLN A 381 -26.08 3.40 2.58
N GLY A 382 -25.07 4.24 2.86
CA GLY A 382 -25.00 5.13 4.03
C GLY A 382 -24.25 4.56 5.23
N ASP A 383 -24.18 3.23 5.37
CA ASP A 383 -23.51 2.57 6.50
C ASP A 383 -21.98 2.50 6.29
N VAL A 384 -21.25 2.34 7.40
CA VAL A 384 -19.79 2.14 7.42
C VAL A 384 -19.45 0.68 7.68
N VAL A 385 -18.64 0.09 6.80
CA VAL A 385 -17.95 -1.19 7.05
C VAL A 385 -16.65 -0.91 7.83
N PRO A 386 -16.43 -1.52 9.00
CA PRO A 386 -15.21 -1.29 9.78
C PRO A 386 -13.93 -1.74 9.07
N ALA A 387 -12.80 -1.14 9.45
CA ALA A 387 -11.48 -1.49 8.95
C ALA A 387 -11.18 -2.99 9.12
N GLN A 388 -10.47 -3.59 8.16
CA GLN A 388 -10.07 -4.99 8.19
C GLN A 388 -11.26 -5.98 8.27
N THR A 389 -12.45 -5.57 7.81
CA THR A 389 -13.58 -6.48 7.65
C THR A 389 -13.57 -7.11 6.26
N ALA A 390 -13.51 -8.44 6.19
CA ALA A 390 -13.61 -9.18 4.94
C ALA A 390 -15.09 -9.33 4.53
N VAL A 391 -15.46 -8.87 3.34
CA VAL A 391 -16.87 -8.82 2.90
C VAL A 391 -17.09 -9.39 1.51
N VAL A 392 -18.29 -9.93 1.28
CA VAL A 392 -18.90 -10.06 -0.06
C VAL A 392 -19.64 -8.76 -0.35
N LEU A 393 -19.52 -8.25 -1.57
CA LEU A 393 -20.22 -7.05 -2.05
C LEU A 393 -21.18 -7.43 -3.19
N GLU A 394 -22.45 -7.10 -3.04
CA GLU A 394 -23.48 -7.11 -4.09
C GLU A 394 -23.52 -5.73 -4.74
N CYS A 395 -23.41 -5.69 -6.06
CA CYS A 395 -23.26 -4.48 -6.88
C CYS A 395 -24.29 -4.48 -8.02
N ASN A 396 -24.82 -3.32 -8.36
CA ASN A 396 -25.75 -3.17 -9.49
C ASN A 396 -25.06 -3.15 -10.87
N SER A 397 -23.77 -2.84 -10.91
CA SER A 397 -23.02 -2.56 -12.13
C SER A 397 -21.59 -3.11 -12.04
N THR A 398 -20.92 -3.22 -13.19
CA THR A 398 -19.46 -3.50 -13.26
C THR A 398 -18.62 -2.22 -13.36
N ASN A 399 -19.25 -1.05 -13.51
CA ASN A 399 -18.57 0.24 -13.51
C ASN A 399 -18.29 0.69 -12.07
N PRO A 400 -17.02 0.95 -11.68
CA PRO A 400 -16.69 1.34 -10.31
C PRO A 400 -17.27 2.71 -9.88
N ALA A 401 -17.65 3.58 -10.82
CA ALA A 401 -18.34 4.83 -10.51
C ALA A 401 -19.77 4.61 -9.96
N ASP A 402 -20.35 3.43 -10.21
CA ASP A 402 -21.69 3.05 -9.71
C ASP A 402 -21.59 2.22 -8.41
N ASN A 403 -20.37 1.93 -7.93
CA ASN A 403 -20.09 1.05 -6.79
C ASN A 403 -19.09 1.72 -5.82
N GLN A 404 -19.35 2.97 -5.46
CA GLN A 404 -18.41 3.82 -4.71
C GLN A 404 -18.38 3.47 -3.22
N LEU A 405 -17.18 3.42 -2.68
CA LEU A 405 -16.87 3.18 -1.27
C LEU A 405 -15.94 4.32 -0.80
N LEU A 406 -16.41 5.15 0.13
CA LEU A 406 -15.64 6.29 0.65
C LEU A 406 -14.83 5.85 1.88
N PRO A 407 -13.49 5.87 1.85
CA PRO A 407 -12.67 5.57 3.02
C PRO A 407 -12.94 6.58 4.15
N THR A 408 -13.55 6.14 5.25
CA THR A 408 -13.93 6.98 6.40
C THR A 408 -14.44 6.14 7.57
N GLY A 409 -14.29 6.62 8.80
CA GLY A 409 -14.66 5.94 10.04
C GLY A 409 -13.47 5.68 10.97
N ASP A 410 -13.67 4.81 11.97
CA ASP A 410 -12.60 4.36 12.88
C ASP A 410 -11.74 3.27 12.20
N GLU A 411 -10.41 3.42 12.29
CA GLU A 411 -9.44 2.46 11.76
C GLU A 411 -9.27 1.21 12.64
N ASN A 412 -9.84 1.20 13.85
CA ASN A 412 -9.84 0.04 14.73
C ASN A 412 -10.68 -1.12 14.15
N PRO A 413 -10.11 -2.32 13.95
CA PRO A 413 -10.87 -3.49 13.55
C PRO A 413 -11.90 -3.90 14.60
N VAL A 414 -13.11 -4.22 14.17
CA VAL A 414 -14.20 -4.67 15.05
C VAL A 414 -14.25 -6.20 15.09
N THR A 415 -14.26 -6.78 16.29
CA THR A 415 -14.44 -8.23 16.49
C THR A 415 -15.83 -8.66 16.03
N SER A 416 -15.89 -9.69 15.18
CA SER A 416 -17.14 -10.27 14.69
C SER A 416 -17.03 -11.79 14.56
N ASN A 417 -18.15 -12.46 14.38
CA ASN A 417 -18.25 -13.89 14.05
C ASN A 417 -18.03 -14.20 12.56
N ASN A 418 -17.44 -13.27 11.81
CA ASN A 418 -17.24 -13.38 10.37
C ASN A 418 -16.15 -14.43 10.03
N ARG A 419 -16.55 -15.48 9.31
CA ARG A 419 -15.69 -16.58 8.83
C ARG A 419 -14.82 -16.19 7.62
N LEU A 420 -15.04 -15.01 7.02
CA LEU A 420 -14.24 -14.54 5.90
C LEU A 420 -12.86 -14.06 6.37
N CYS A 421 -11.82 -14.63 5.75
CA CYS A 421 -10.44 -14.17 5.85
C CYS A 421 -10.10 -13.28 4.65
N GLY A 422 -9.05 -12.48 4.78
CA GLY A 422 -8.43 -11.77 3.67
C GLY A 422 -6.95 -11.48 3.92
N THR A 423 -6.26 -11.01 2.89
CA THR A 423 -4.89 -10.49 3.00
C THR A 423 -4.81 -9.15 2.24
N PHE A 424 -4.04 -8.19 2.75
CA PHE A 424 -3.85 -6.92 2.02
C PHE A 424 -3.03 -7.15 0.75
N PHE A 425 -1.96 -7.96 0.85
CA PHE A 425 -1.09 -8.31 -0.27
C PHE A 425 -1.39 -9.71 -0.80
N GLY A 426 -1.13 -9.91 -2.09
CA GLY A 426 -1.13 -11.25 -2.68
C GLY A 426 0.07 -12.07 -2.21
N GLY A 427 -0.08 -13.39 -2.14
CA GLY A 427 0.94 -14.27 -1.58
C GLY A 427 0.76 -15.73 -1.97
N THR A 428 1.78 -16.55 -1.72
CA THR A 428 1.70 -18.01 -1.86
C THR A 428 0.77 -18.60 -0.81
N ILE A 429 -0.01 -19.61 -1.18
CA ILE A 429 -0.90 -20.32 -0.24
C ILE A 429 -0.06 -21.04 0.84
N ASN A 430 1.01 -21.71 0.43
CA ASN A 430 1.92 -22.38 1.36
C ASN A 430 2.64 -21.34 2.22
N GLY A 431 2.58 -21.53 3.55
CA GLY A 431 3.15 -20.60 4.54
C GLY A 431 2.29 -19.38 4.85
N LEU A 432 1.07 -19.28 4.31
CA LEU A 432 0.12 -18.24 4.68
C LEU A 432 -0.63 -18.63 5.97
N THR A 433 -0.73 -17.68 6.88
CA THR A 433 -1.53 -17.76 8.11
C THR A 433 -2.48 -16.56 8.17
N VAL A 434 -3.73 -16.80 8.54
CA VAL A 434 -4.81 -15.78 8.60
C VAL A 434 -5.64 -15.94 9.87
N LYS A 435 -6.57 -15.02 10.13
CA LYS A 435 -7.48 -15.04 11.28
C LYS A 435 -8.93 -14.84 10.87
N ASP A 436 -9.82 -15.73 11.30
CA ASP A 436 -11.28 -15.57 11.29
C ASP A 436 -11.84 -15.45 12.73
N GLY A 437 -11.09 -14.75 13.57
CA GLY A 437 -11.19 -14.82 15.04
C GLY A 437 -10.15 -15.77 15.65
N THR A 438 -9.87 -16.89 14.99
CA THR A 438 -8.81 -17.85 15.39
C THR A 438 -7.71 -17.90 14.32
N GLU A 439 -6.45 -18.07 14.73
CA GLU A 439 -5.32 -18.20 13.81
C GLU A 439 -5.34 -19.56 13.09
N ARG A 440 -5.30 -19.54 11.75
CA ARG A 440 -5.36 -20.72 10.88
C ARG A 440 -4.27 -20.68 9.82
N ASN A 441 -3.59 -21.81 9.64
CA ASN A 441 -2.73 -22.03 8.49
C ASN A 441 -3.58 -22.34 7.25
N VAL A 442 -3.27 -21.67 6.15
CA VAL A 442 -3.97 -21.83 4.88
C VAL A 442 -3.29 -22.92 4.07
N THR A 443 -4.09 -23.84 3.54
CA THR A 443 -3.65 -24.90 2.65
C THR A 443 -4.52 -24.90 1.39
N ARG A 444 -4.07 -25.59 0.34
CA ARG A 444 -4.86 -25.77 -0.88
C ARG A 444 -6.18 -26.51 -0.64
N ASP A 445 -6.26 -27.31 0.42
CA ASP A 445 -7.41 -28.15 0.73
C ASP A 445 -8.45 -27.46 1.62
N ASN A 446 -8.03 -26.56 2.51
CA ASN A 446 -8.93 -25.83 3.40
C ASN A 446 -9.39 -24.46 2.86
N ILE A 447 -8.72 -23.87 1.88
CA ILE A 447 -9.16 -22.60 1.28
C ILE A 447 -10.34 -22.77 0.31
N ARG A 448 -11.30 -21.85 0.35
CA ARG A 448 -12.33 -21.69 -0.69
C ARG A 448 -12.34 -20.23 -1.17
N ALA A 449 -12.15 -20.02 -2.47
CA ALA A 449 -12.17 -18.69 -3.08
C ALA A 449 -13.56 -18.36 -3.61
N PHE A 450 -13.91 -17.08 -3.55
CA PHE A 450 -15.18 -16.59 -4.07
C PHE A 450 -15.23 -16.72 -5.60
N ASN A 451 -16.24 -17.40 -6.12
CA ASN A 451 -16.42 -17.66 -7.55
C ASN A 451 -17.89 -18.02 -7.87
N ILE A 452 -18.14 -18.36 -9.12
CA ILE A 452 -19.40 -18.93 -9.62
C ILE A 452 -19.16 -20.36 -10.12
N ASN A 453 -20.08 -21.29 -9.88
CA ASN A 453 -19.96 -22.65 -10.44
C ASN A 453 -20.63 -22.74 -11.82
N THR A 454 -19.87 -22.47 -12.89
CA THR A 454 -20.36 -22.51 -14.28
C THR A 454 -20.67 -23.91 -14.82
N ALA A 455 -20.23 -24.98 -14.13
CA ALA A 455 -20.55 -26.35 -14.52
C ALA A 455 -21.96 -26.77 -14.06
N ASP A 456 -22.56 -26.00 -13.15
CA ASP A 456 -23.95 -26.13 -12.75
C ASP A 456 -24.80 -25.13 -13.52
N SER A 457 -25.87 -25.60 -14.17
CA SER A 457 -26.84 -24.74 -14.86
C SER A 457 -27.37 -23.60 -13.98
N ARG A 458 -27.37 -23.80 -12.64
CA ARG A 458 -27.79 -22.80 -11.64
C ARG A 458 -26.82 -21.63 -11.51
N ASN A 459 -25.58 -21.75 -11.99
CA ASN A 459 -24.52 -20.75 -11.82
C ASN A 459 -24.48 -20.17 -10.38
N PRO A 460 -24.47 -21.01 -9.32
CA PRO A 460 -24.53 -20.51 -7.95
C PRO A 460 -23.27 -19.69 -7.63
N ILE A 461 -23.48 -18.55 -6.96
CA ILE A 461 -22.44 -17.70 -6.39
C ILE A 461 -22.05 -18.27 -5.02
N GLY A 462 -20.75 -18.32 -4.71
CA GLY A 462 -20.29 -18.94 -3.48
C GLY A 462 -18.78 -19.06 -3.38
N PHE A 463 -18.33 -19.89 -2.44
CA PHE A 463 -16.92 -20.13 -2.16
C PHE A 463 -16.52 -21.55 -2.58
N TYR A 464 -15.63 -21.68 -3.56
CA TYR A 464 -15.30 -22.97 -4.20
C TYR A 464 -13.83 -23.35 -4.04
N LYS A 465 -13.54 -24.66 -4.08
CA LYS A 465 -12.17 -25.18 -3.99
C LYS A 465 -11.33 -24.72 -5.19
N LEU A 466 -10.09 -24.32 -4.91
CA LEU A 466 -9.14 -23.87 -5.93
C LEU A 466 -8.74 -24.99 -6.88
N ASN A 467 -8.53 -24.64 -8.15
CA ASN A 467 -7.89 -25.52 -9.12
C ASN A 467 -6.44 -25.84 -8.68
N ASN A 468 -5.99 -27.07 -8.90
CA ASN A 468 -4.64 -27.59 -8.61
C ASN A 468 -3.50 -26.71 -9.13
N THR A 469 -3.71 -25.89 -10.16
CA THR A 469 -2.71 -24.95 -10.70
C THR A 469 -2.56 -23.64 -9.91
N VAL A 470 -3.56 -23.24 -9.10
CA VAL A 470 -3.56 -21.95 -8.38
C VAL A 470 -2.71 -22.04 -7.13
N THR A 471 -1.50 -21.45 -7.14
CA THR A 471 -0.53 -21.51 -6.01
C THR A 471 -0.51 -20.24 -5.15
N THR A 472 -1.19 -19.18 -5.57
CA THR A 472 -1.22 -17.87 -4.93
C THR A 472 -2.65 -17.38 -4.75
N ILE A 473 -2.86 -16.48 -3.79
CA ILE A 473 -4.09 -15.70 -3.63
C ILE A 473 -3.84 -14.23 -4.01
N PRO A 474 -4.83 -13.54 -4.60
CA PRO A 474 -4.77 -12.09 -4.81
C PRO A 474 -4.93 -11.35 -3.47
N GLY A 475 -4.27 -10.18 -3.38
CA GLY A 475 -4.51 -9.24 -2.28
C GLY A 475 -5.90 -8.60 -2.38
N ASN A 476 -6.36 -8.04 -1.26
CA ASN A 476 -7.62 -7.34 -1.08
C ASN A 476 -8.88 -8.12 -1.50
N LYS A 477 -8.86 -9.45 -1.37
CA LYS A 477 -9.98 -10.33 -1.69
C LYS A 477 -10.29 -11.20 -0.46
N ALA A 478 -11.57 -11.43 -0.22
CA ALA A 478 -12.03 -12.30 0.85
C ALA A 478 -12.17 -13.75 0.36
N PHE A 479 -11.90 -14.70 1.26
CA PHE A 479 -11.98 -16.15 1.06
C PHE A 479 -12.32 -16.85 2.39
N LEU A 480 -12.80 -18.09 2.32
CA LEU A 480 -13.02 -18.92 3.51
C LEU A 480 -11.81 -19.80 3.79
N VAL A 481 -11.50 -20.01 5.08
CA VAL A 481 -10.53 -21.00 5.55
C VAL A 481 -11.22 -21.98 6.49
N LEU A 482 -11.35 -23.20 5.98
CA LEU A 482 -12.17 -24.25 6.59
C LEU A 482 -11.41 -25.01 7.69
N THR A 483 -12.14 -25.61 8.62
CA THR A 483 -11.63 -26.69 9.48
C THR A 483 -11.47 -27.98 8.67
N ASN A 484 -10.77 -28.99 9.23
CA ASN A 484 -10.59 -30.28 8.58
C ASN A 484 -11.93 -31.01 8.30
N ALA A 485 -12.96 -30.78 9.12
CA ALA A 485 -14.30 -31.34 8.92
C ALA A 485 -15.04 -30.62 7.77
N GLU A 486 -15.04 -29.28 7.80
CA GLU A 486 -15.65 -28.43 6.76
C GLU A 486 -14.99 -28.63 5.37
N ALA A 487 -13.68 -28.89 5.34
CA ALA A 487 -12.86 -29.02 4.12
C ALA A 487 -13.26 -30.19 3.19
N GLN A 488 -14.16 -31.08 3.63
CA GLN A 488 -14.73 -32.15 2.79
C GLN A 488 -15.65 -31.60 1.68
N ALA A 489 -16.28 -30.43 1.90
CA ALA A 489 -17.16 -29.80 0.93
C ALA A 489 -16.36 -29.15 -0.23
N LYS A 490 -16.74 -29.43 -1.49
CA LYS A 490 -16.09 -28.84 -2.68
C LYS A 490 -16.36 -27.34 -2.84
N GLY A 491 -17.44 -26.84 -2.25
CA GLY A 491 -17.77 -25.41 -2.16
C GLY A 491 -19.06 -25.17 -1.39
N PHE A 492 -19.30 -23.90 -1.07
CA PHE A 492 -20.44 -23.43 -0.29
C PHE A 492 -21.17 -22.34 -1.07
N VAL A 493 -22.46 -22.53 -1.34
CA VAL A 493 -23.32 -21.53 -2.00
C VAL A 493 -23.73 -20.46 -0.99
N LEU A 494 -23.92 -19.21 -1.42
CA LEU A 494 -24.46 -18.17 -0.55
C LEU A 494 -25.95 -18.39 -0.26
N GLU A 495 -26.34 -18.33 1.00
CA GLU A 495 -27.76 -18.33 1.44
C GLU A 495 -28.02 -17.10 2.32
N PHE A 496 -29.04 -16.30 1.97
CA PHE A 496 -29.34 -15.00 2.57
C PHE A 496 -30.51 -15.08 3.56
N GLU A 497 -30.43 -14.32 4.66
CA GLU A 497 -31.37 -14.43 5.80
C GLU A 497 -32.83 -13.99 5.54
N ASP A 498 -33.11 -13.21 4.49
CA ASP A 498 -34.43 -12.54 4.29
C ASP A 498 -35.60 -13.50 3.94
N GLY A 499 -35.43 -14.82 4.05
CA GLY A 499 -36.47 -15.84 3.77
C GLY A 499 -36.85 -15.97 2.29
N GLY A 500 -36.51 -14.95 1.49
CA GLY A 500 -36.26 -15.07 0.08
C GLY A 500 -35.13 -16.07 -0.14
N THR A 501 -35.53 -17.30 -0.45
CA THR A 501 -34.99 -17.88 -1.67
C THR A 501 -34.97 -16.75 -2.73
N THR A 502 -33.78 -16.27 -3.10
CA THR A 502 -33.61 -15.81 -4.48
C THR A 502 -33.85 -17.06 -5.29
N GLY A 503 -35.11 -17.27 -5.65
CA GLY A 503 -35.57 -18.45 -6.32
C GLY A 503 -34.76 -18.60 -7.59
N ILE A 504 -33.75 -19.47 -7.51
CA ILE A 504 -33.76 -20.58 -8.45
C ILE A 504 -35.03 -21.36 -8.11
N GLU A 505 -36.17 -20.80 -8.53
CA GLU A 505 -37.25 -21.65 -8.94
C GLU A 505 -36.61 -22.56 -9.98
N THR A 506 -36.45 -23.81 -9.57
CA THR A 506 -36.77 -24.91 -10.44
C THR A 506 -37.94 -24.45 -11.32
N ILE A 507 -37.64 -24.17 -12.59
CA ILE A 507 -38.53 -24.74 -13.60
C ILE A 507 -38.41 -26.23 -13.31
N GLU A 508 -39.32 -26.72 -12.47
CA GLU A 508 -39.55 -28.14 -12.39
C GLU A 508 -39.87 -28.54 -13.83
N ASN A 509 -38.91 -29.22 -14.44
CA ASN A 509 -39.26 -30.36 -15.26
C ASN A 509 -39.83 -31.42 -14.30
N SER A 510 -40.96 -31.07 -13.68
CA SER A 510 -41.91 -32.00 -13.14
C SER A 510 -42.20 -32.91 -14.31
N LYS A 511 -41.67 -34.12 -14.25
CA LYS A 511 -42.24 -35.25 -14.98
C LYS A 511 -43.59 -35.55 -14.34
N HIS A 512 -44.51 -34.58 -14.41
CA HIS A 512 -45.92 -34.85 -14.30
C HIS A 512 -46.27 -35.65 -15.54
N SER A 513 -46.20 -36.98 -15.35
CA SER A 513 -47.28 -37.90 -15.67
C SER A 513 -48.26 -37.33 -16.69
N THR A 514 -48.29 -37.93 -17.88
CA THR A 514 -49.24 -37.69 -18.98
C THR A 514 -50.69 -38.08 -18.64
N GLU A 515 -51.09 -37.97 -17.38
CA GLU A 515 -52.31 -38.53 -16.78
C GLU A 515 -53.09 -37.45 -16.02
N SER A 516 -53.45 -36.39 -16.73
CA SER A 516 -54.66 -35.63 -16.46
C SER A 516 -55.14 -35.01 -17.78
N GLY A 517 -55.76 -35.87 -18.61
CA GLY A 517 -56.05 -35.59 -20.02
C GLY A 517 -57.27 -34.69 -20.27
N VAL A 518 -57.41 -33.59 -19.53
CA VAL A 518 -58.50 -32.62 -19.75
C VAL A 518 -57.99 -31.45 -20.58
N TYR A 519 -58.48 -31.36 -21.82
CA TYR A 519 -58.16 -30.29 -22.75
C TYR A 519 -59.21 -29.19 -22.66
N TYR A 520 -58.77 -27.94 -22.87
CA TYR A 520 -59.65 -26.79 -23.07
C TYR A 520 -59.28 -26.08 -24.37
N ASP A 521 -60.25 -25.49 -25.07
CA ASP A 521 -59.96 -24.59 -26.19
C ASP A 521 -59.48 -23.21 -25.69
N LEU A 522 -59.13 -22.33 -26.63
CA LEU A 522 -58.66 -20.97 -26.31
C LEU A 522 -59.77 -20.06 -25.74
N GLN A 523 -61.01 -20.54 -25.70
CA GLN A 523 -62.18 -19.90 -25.12
C GLN A 523 -62.52 -20.48 -23.74
N GLY A 524 -61.71 -21.41 -23.21
CA GLY A 524 -61.89 -22.02 -21.89
C GLY A 524 -62.96 -23.10 -21.82
N ARG A 525 -63.46 -23.61 -22.96
CA ARG A 525 -64.43 -24.72 -23.00
C ARG A 525 -63.69 -26.05 -22.98
N ARG A 526 -64.16 -27.00 -22.17
CA ARG A 526 -63.60 -28.35 -22.09
C ARG A 526 -63.81 -29.10 -23.41
N VAL A 527 -62.79 -29.81 -23.87
CA VAL A 527 -62.76 -30.61 -25.10
C VAL A 527 -62.41 -32.05 -24.73
N GLU A 528 -63.29 -33.00 -25.05
CA GLU A 528 -63.09 -34.42 -24.71
C GLU A 528 -62.24 -35.17 -25.77
N ASN A 529 -62.43 -34.83 -27.04
CA ASN A 529 -61.74 -35.45 -28.17
C ASN A 529 -61.02 -34.36 -29.00
N PRO A 530 -59.83 -33.91 -28.56
CA PRO A 530 -59.13 -32.83 -29.25
C PRO A 530 -58.51 -33.32 -30.56
N THR A 531 -58.82 -32.61 -31.65
CA THR A 531 -58.22 -32.82 -32.98
C THR A 531 -57.01 -31.90 -33.17
N ARG A 532 -56.41 -31.87 -34.38
CA ARG A 532 -55.30 -30.95 -34.72
C ARG A 532 -55.61 -29.51 -34.36
N GLY A 533 -54.83 -28.90 -33.47
CA GLY A 533 -55.12 -27.57 -32.93
C GLY A 533 -54.31 -27.19 -31.70
N VAL A 534 -54.60 -26.02 -31.14
CA VAL A 534 -53.97 -25.49 -29.92
C VAL A 534 -54.98 -25.54 -28.77
N TYR A 535 -54.58 -26.15 -27.66
CA TYR A 535 -55.40 -26.34 -26.46
C TYR A 535 -54.67 -25.88 -25.21
N ILE A 536 -55.40 -25.69 -24.12
CA ILE A 536 -54.85 -25.51 -22.77
C ILE A 536 -54.98 -26.83 -22.02
N VAL A 537 -53.86 -27.33 -21.48
CA VAL A 537 -53.81 -28.49 -20.58
C VAL A 537 -52.96 -28.09 -19.37
N ASN A 538 -53.47 -28.27 -18.16
CA ASN A 538 -52.80 -27.87 -16.91
C ASN A 538 -52.22 -26.44 -16.95
N GLY A 539 -53.00 -25.49 -17.49
CA GLY A 539 -52.63 -24.07 -17.61
C GLY A 539 -51.61 -23.74 -18.71
N LYS A 540 -51.14 -24.71 -19.51
CA LYS A 540 -50.14 -24.50 -20.58
C LYS A 540 -50.73 -24.74 -21.97
N LYS A 541 -50.27 -23.97 -22.96
CA LYS A 541 -50.61 -24.17 -24.38
C LYS A 541 -49.93 -25.43 -24.91
N VAL A 542 -50.72 -26.36 -25.45
CA VAL A 542 -50.30 -27.62 -26.08
C VAL A 542 -50.78 -27.62 -27.53
N VAL A 543 -49.94 -28.09 -28.46
CA VAL A 543 -50.31 -28.22 -29.88
C VAL A 543 -50.42 -29.69 -30.23
N ILE A 544 -51.62 -30.12 -30.66
CA ILE A 544 -51.86 -31.45 -31.23
C ILE A 544 -51.64 -31.37 -32.74
N LYS A 545 -50.81 -32.27 -33.28
CA LYS A 545 -50.33 -32.31 -34.67
C LYS A 545 -50.88 -33.51 -35.46
#